data_AF-A0A8S1FF53-F1
#
_entry.id   AF-A0A8S1FF53-F1
#
_cell.length_a   1.000
_cell.length_b   1.000
_cell.length_c   1.000
_cell.angle_alpha   90.00
_cell.angle_beta   90.00
_cell.angle_gamma   90.00
#
_symmetry.space_group_name_H-M   'P 1'
#
loop_
_entity.id
_entity.type
_entity.pdbx_description
1 polymer ?
#
loop_
_entity_poly.entity_id
_entity_poly.type
_entity_poly.pdbx_seq_one_letter_code
_entity_poly.pdbx_strand_id
1 'polypeptide(L)'
;VDFYLGLPLAEQARVARIFNPNVWNVISEILYSPNDFNLKRFILDRLNNGSLTRVENTTPWLRFIGSMTLNNPEYHQMEQAAVMGIGTARAMASIFELLRTEQIVSKSTLDEMLSNYEVSDDYISGAKVPRGQGLMLAEFKHNGVDVKLYGHSGYGGQNIRTDFNNNVTIAYMSNGLKVGFGDTARTYKRLLNSVYDVVLPSG
;
A
#
# COMPACT_ATOMS: atom_id res chain seq x y z
N VAL A 1 -9.30 -17.49 5.67
CA VAL A 1 -8.59 -16.20 5.81
C VAL A 1 -9.63 -15.10 5.70
N ASP A 2 -9.63 -14.11 6.61
CA ASP A 2 -10.61 -13.00 6.66
C ASP A 2 -10.21 -11.85 5.72
N PHE A 3 -10.20 -12.16 4.42
CA PHE A 3 -9.89 -11.23 3.34
C PHE A 3 -10.77 -11.56 2.13
N TYR A 4 -11.39 -10.54 1.54
CA TYR A 4 -12.43 -10.69 0.54
C TYR A 4 -12.14 -9.80 -0.67
N LEU A 5 -12.30 -10.38 -1.86
CA LEU A 5 -12.53 -9.66 -3.11
C LEU A 5 -14.01 -9.84 -3.42
N GLY A 6 -14.80 -8.77 -3.30
CA GLY A 6 -16.26 -8.90 -3.23
C GLY A 6 -16.70 -9.42 -1.85
N LEU A 7 -17.07 -8.51 -0.96
CA LEU A 7 -17.49 -8.81 0.40
C LEU A 7 -18.92 -9.36 0.44
N PRO A 8 -19.17 -10.52 1.07
CA PRO A 8 -20.53 -11.00 1.29
C PRO A 8 -21.35 -10.03 2.15
N LEU A 9 -22.64 -9.86 1.82
CA LEU A 9 -23.55 -8.97 2.56
C LEU A 9 -23.60 -9.26 4.07
N ALA A 10 -23.50 -10.54 4.45
CA ALA A 10 -23.48 -10.96 5.85
C ALA A 10 -22.30 -10.38 6.65
N GLU A 11 -21.19 -10.06 5.99
CA GLU A 11 -19.98 -9.53 6.61
C GLU A 11 -19.94 -7.99 6.62
N GLN A 12 -20.88 -7.32 5.94
CA GLN A 12 -20.89 -5.87 5.76
C GLN A 12 -20.86 -5.09 7.09
N ALA A 13 -21.49 -5.62 8.14
CA ALA A 13 -21.53 -4.99 9.46
C ALA A 13 -20.16 -4.91 10.14
N ARG A 14 -19.18 -5.73 9.71
CA ARG A 14 -17.82 -5.76 10.27
C ARG A 14 -16.88 -4.77 9.60
N VAL A 15 -17.29 -4.13 8.50
CA VAL A 15 -16.42 -3.23 7.72
C VAL A 15 -16.24 -1.90 8.42
N ALA A 16 -15.00 -1.58 8.78
CA ALA A 16 -14.66 -0.26 9.28
C ALA A 16 -14.78 0.78 8.15
N ARG A 17 -15.46 1.89 8.43
CA ARG A 17 -15.48 3.04 7.50
C ARG A 17 -14.09 3.67 7.44
N ILE A 18 -13.65 3.97 6.23
CA ILE A 18 -12.39 4.66 5.98
C ILE A 18 -12.58 6.18 5.89
N PHE A 19 -11.59 6.93 6.38
CA PHE A 19 -11.64 8.39 6.46
C PHE A 19 -10.33 9.00 5.97
N ASN A 20 -10.44 10.08 5.22
CA ASN A 20 -9.28 10.87 4.80
C ASN A 20 -8.66 11.62 5.99
N PRO A 21 -7.35 11.92 5.93
CA PRO A 21 -6.72 12.77 6.93
C PRO A 21 -7.31 14.18 6.88
N ASN A 22 -7.47 14.80 8.05
CA ASN A 22 -7.83 16.22 8.12
C ASN A 22 -6.67 17.12 7.66
N VAL A 23 -6.96 18.40 7.44
CA VAL A 23 -5.98 19.39 6.95
C VAL A 23 -4.74 19.49 7.86
N TRP A 24 -4.92 19.43 9.18
CA TRP A 24 -3.81 19.49 10.14
C TRP A 24 -2.88 18.29 10.04
N ASN A 25 -3.45 17.09 9.91
CA ASN A 25 -2.68 15.88 9.66
C ASN A 25 -1.92 15.97 8.34
N VAL A 26 -2.53 16.57 7.31
CA VAL A 26 -1.87 16.77 6.01
C VAL A 26 -0.65 17.68 6.14
N ILE A 27 -0.82 18.84 6.76
CA ILE A 27 0.27 19.81 6.98
C ILE A 27 1.38 19.17 7.82
N SER A 28 1.02 18.49 8.92
CA SER A 28 1.97 17.80 9.79
C SER A 28 2.80 16.76 9.04
N GLU A 29 2.19 15.97 8.15
CA GLU A 29 2.90 14.96 7.34
C GLU A 29 3.88 15.59 6.35
N ILE A 30 3.45 16.64 5.64
CA ILE A 30 4.31 17.36 4.70
C ILE A 30 5.49 18.00 5.43
N LEU A 31 5.27 18.64 6.59
CA LEU A 31 6.35 19.29 7.35
C LEU A 31 7.36 18.30 7.91
N TYR A 32 6.92 17.10 8.30
CA TYR A 32 7.80 16.08 8.85
C TYR A 32 8.75 15.48 7.80
N SER A 33 8.27 15.28 6.58
CA SER A 33 9.08 14.71 5.51
C SER A 33 8.67 15.29 4.15
N PRO A 34 9.10 16.52 3.83
CA PRO A 34 8.67 17.21 2.60
C PRO A 34 9.03 16.44 1.32
N ASN A 35 10.15 15.71 1.34
CA ASN A 35 10.66 14.95 0.19
C ASN A 35 9.77 13.76 -0.17
N ASP A 36 8.92 13.28 0.74
CA ASP A 36 7.97 12.20 0.46
C ASP A 36 6.80 12.65 -0.43
N PHE A 37 6.62 13.95 -0.63
CA PHE A 37 5.46 14.54 -1.32
C PHE A 37 5.88 15.38 -2.52
N ASN A 38 5.52 14.94 -3.72
CA ASN A 38 5.70 15.76 -4.93
C ASN A 38 4.52 16.74 -5.11
N LEU A 39 4.42 17.71 -4.20
CA LEU A 39 3.33 18.71 -4.18
C LEU A 39 3.27 19.53 -5.47
N LYS A 40 4.44 19.89 -6.03
CA LYS A 40 4.52 20.63 -7.29
C LYS A 40 3.85 19.86 -8.42
N ARG A 41 4.15 18.56 -8.58
CA ARG A 41 3.49 17.72 -9.59
C ARG A 41 1.99 17.67 -9.36
N PHE A 42 1.54 17.44 -8.12
CA PHE A 42 0.12 17.34 -7.82
C PHE A 42 -0.64 18.63 -8.13
N ILE A 43 -0.08 19.79 -7.77
CA ILE A 43 -0.66 21.10 -8.09
C ILE A 43 -0.72 21.30 -9.61
N LEU A 44 0.37 21.02 -10.33
CA LEU A 44 0.40 21.17 -11.79
C LEU A 44 -0.56 20.20 -12.50
N ASP A 45 -0.69 18.97 -12.02
CA ASP A 45 -1.65 17.99 -12.55
C ASP A 45 -3.09 18.50 -12.40
N ARG A 46 -3.44 19.05 -11.22
CA ARG A 46 -4.76 19.64 -10.97
C ARG A 46 -5.04 20.85 -11.85
N LEU A 47 -4.08 21.79 -11.94
CA LEU A 47 -4.25 23.03 -12.71
C LEU A 47 -4.34 22.78 -14.22
N ASN A 48 -3.60 21.80 -14.73
CA ASN A 48 -3.51 21.54 -16.17
C ASN A 48 -4.39 20.38 -16.64
N ASN A 49 -5.28 19.85 -15.79
CA ASN A 49 -6.07 18.65 -16.07
C ASN A 49 -5.19 17.49 -16.60
N GLY A 50 -4.16 17.17 -15.82
CA GLY A 50 -3.15 16.16 -16.11
C GLY A 50 -3.68 14.73 -16.05
N SER A 51 -2.79 13.75 -16.18
CA SER A 51 -3.15 12.33 -16.31
C SER A 51 -3.90 11.80 -15.09
N LEU A 52 -3.45 12.13 -13.88
CA LEU A 52 -4.09 11.66 -12.65
C LEU A 52 -5.50 12.25 -12.50
N THR A 53 -5.64 13.55 -12.74
CA THR A 53 -6.95 14.23 -12.70
C THR A 53 -7.91 13.68 -13.76
N ARG A 54 -7.43 13.36 -14.97
CA ARG A 54 -8.28 12.73 -16.01
C ARG A 54 -8.78 11.35 -15.59
N VAL A 55 -7.91 10.51 -15.02
CA VAL A 55 -8.28 9.17 -14.53
C VAL A 55 -9.35 9.29 -13.43
N GLU A 56 -9.16 10.20 -12.47
CA GLU A 56 -10.16 10.43 -11.41
C GLU A 56 -11.53 10.87 -11.98
N ASN A 57 -11.52 11.67 -13.04
CA ASN A 57 -12.74 12.14 -13.67
C ASN A 57 -13.46 11.07 -14.50
N THR A 58 -12.74 10.08 -15.06
CA THR A 58 -13.34 8.98 -15.83
C THR A 58 -13.87 7.84 -14.95
N THR A 59 -13.45 7.75 -13.69
CA THR A 59 -13.94 6.77 -12.71
C THR A 59 -14.66 7.44 -11.53
N PRO A 60 -15.73 8.21 -11.76
CA PRO A 60 -16.36 9.03 -10.72
C PRO A 60 -16.98 8.22 -9.57
N TRP A 61 -17.25 6.93 -9.79
CA TRP A 61 -17.73 6.01 -8.76
C TRP A 61 -16.62 5.55 -7.80
N LEU A 62 -15.36 5.68 -8.20
CA LEU A 62 -14.17 5.27 -7.45
C LEU A 62 -13.35 6.51 -7.06
N ARG A 63 -13.88 7.29 -6.12
CA ARG A 63 -13.23 8.49 -5.59
C ARG A 63 -12.71 8.23 -4.18
N PHE A 64 -11.45 8.61 -3.99
CA PHE A 64 -10.75 8.54 -2.70
C PHE A 64 -10.47 9.94 -2.13
N ILE A 65 -10.36 10.95 -3.00
CA ILE A 65 -10.08 12.34 -2.62
C ILE A 65 -11.37 13.15 -2.71
N GLY A 66 -11.68 13.94 -1.67
CA GLY A 66 -12.87 14.79 -1.59
C GLY A 66 -14.19 14.05 -1.36
N SER A 67 -14.38 12.91 -1.99
CA SER A 67 -15.46 11.95 -1.72
C SER A 67 -14.84 10.60 -1.42
N MET A 68 -15.33 9.89 -0.40
CA MET A 68 -14.84 8.57 0.00
C MET A 68 -15.86 7.51 -0.41
N THR A 69 -15.99 7.30 -1.73
CA THR A 69 -17.04 6.43 -2.29
C THR A 69 -16.79 4.96 -1.97
N LEU A 70 -15.55 4.61 -1.63
CA LEU A 70 -15.15 3.31 -1.12
C LEU A 70 -15.89 2.86 0.14
N ASN A 71 -16.57 3.77 0.85
CA ASN A 71 -17.43 3.39 1.99
C ASN A 71 -18.82 2.91 1.57
N ASN A 72 -19.15 2.87 0.27
CA ASN A 72 -20.45 2.41 -0.21
C ASN A 72 -20.56 0.87 -0.11
N PRO A 73 -21.49 0.32 0.70
CA PRO A 73 -21.72 -1.13 0.81
C PRO A 73 -22.00 -1.85 -0.50
N GLU A 74 -22.62 -1.16 -1.48
CA GLU A 74 -22.87 -1.74 -2.80
C GLU A 74 -21.57 -2.01 -3.55
N TYR A 75 -20.56 -1.15 -3.35
CA TYR A 75 -19.26 -1.31 -4.01
C TYR A 75 -18.41 -2.39 -3.34
N HIS A 76 -18.58 -2.61 -2.03
CA HIS A 76 -17.84 -3.66 -1.32
C HIS A 76 -18.09 -5.05 -1.90
N GLN A 77 -19.28 -5.31 -2.46
CA GLN A 77 -19.63 -6.58 -3.09
C GLN A 77 -18.96 -6.79 -4.45
N MET A 78 -18.38 -5.75 -5.05
CA MET A 78 -17.73 -5.85 -6.36
C MET A 78 -16.36 -6.53 -6.25
N GLU A 79 -16.10 -7.49 -7.13
CA GLU A 79 -14.84 -8.23 -7.22
C GLU A 79 -13.76 -7.43 -7.99
N GLN A 80 -13.50 -6.20 -7.57
CA GLN A 80 -12.48 -5.34 -8.18
C GLN A 80 -11.12 -5.51 -7.49
N ALA A 81 -10.31 -6.45 -7.98
CA ALA A 81 -9.05 -6.86 -7.39
C ALA A 81 -8.01 -5.73 -7.23
N ALA A 82 -8.09 -4.67 -8.05
CA ALA A 82 -7.11 -3.58 -8.00
C ALA A 82 -7.22 -2.69 -6.76
N VAL A 83 -8.42 -2.55 -6.17
CA VAL A 83 -8.69 -1.50 -5.15
C VAL A 83 -9.74 -1.85 -4.10
N MET A 84 -10.56 -2.90 -4.29
CA MET A 84 -11.72 -3.22 -3.42
C MET A 84 -11.47 -4.41 -2.47
N GLY A 85 -10.22 -4.80 -2.25
CA GLY A 85 -9.90 -5.83 -1.26
C GLY A 85 -10.23 -5.38 0.16
N ILE A 86 -11.04 -6.15 0.88
CA ILE A 86 -11.47 -5.85 2.26
C ILE A 86 -10.97 -6.96 3.18
N GLY A 87 -10.25 -6.60 4.23
CA GLY A 87 -9.81 -7.54 5.24
C GLY A 87 -9.03 -6.87 6.36
N THR A 88 -8.37 -7.70 7.18
CA THR A 88 -7.56 -7.24 8.30
C THR A 88 -6.07 -7.32 8.00
N ALA A 89 -5.25 -6.52 8.69
CA ALA A 89 -3.79 -6.63 8.59
C ALA A 89 -3.31 -8.06 8.89
N ARG A 90 -3.91 -8.73 9.88
CA ARG A 90 -3.60 -10.13 10.20
C ARG A 90 -3.89 -11.06 9.02
N ALA A 91 -5.07 -10.96 8.41
CA ALA A 91 -5.45 -11.81 7.29
C ALA A 91 -4.52 -11.58 6.08
N MET A 92 -4.20 -10.32 5.76
CA MET A 92 -3.27 -9.98 4.70
C MET A 92 -1.87 -10.55 4.97
N ALA A 93 -1.35 -10.38 6.20
CA ALA A 93 -0.08 -10.97 6.60
C ALA A 93 -0.10 -12.50 6.47
N SER A 94 -1.18 -13.16 6.88
CA SER A 94 -1.31 -14.62 6.75
C SER A 94 -1.27 -15.10 5.30
N ILE A 95 -1.88 -14.37 4.34
CA ILE A 95 -1.81 -14.74 2.92
C ILE A 95 -0.37 -14.66 2.41
N PHE A 96 0.33 -13.57 2.72
CA PHE A 96 1.71 -13.38 2.28
C PHE A 96 2.68 -14.30 3.01
N GLU A 97 2.35 -14.75 4.22
CA GLU A 97 3.11 -15.79 4.90
C GLU A 97 2.95 -17.16 4.21
N LEU A 98 1.76 -17.48 3.70
CA LEU A 98 1.57 -18.66 2.85
C LEU A 98 2.36 -18.56 1.55
N LEU A 99 2.48 -17.35 0.96
CA LEU A 99 3.36 -17.10 -0.19
C LEU A 99 4.83 -17.33 0.18
N ARG A 100 5.27 -16.74 1.30
CA ARG A 100 6.65 -16.82 1.81
C ARG A 100 7.09 -18.26 2.10
N THR A 101 6.16 -19.08 2.58
CA THR A 101 6.40 -20.48 2.93
C THR A 101 6.09 -21.46 1.80
N GLU A 102 5.92 -20.97 0.57
CA GLU A 102 5.72 -21.79 -0.64
C GLU A 102 4.47 -22.69 -0.57
N GLN A 103 3.44 -22.28 0.17
CA GLN A 103 2.21 -23.07 0.36
C GLN A 103 1.14 -22.81 -0.69
N ILE A 104 1.19 -21.66 -1.38
CA ILE A 104 0.19 -21.27 -2.40
C ILE A 104 0.76 -21.15 -3.82
N VAL A 105 2.09 -21.20 -3.95
CA VAL A 105 2.82 -21.24 -5.22
C VAL A 105 4.04 -22.14 -5.06
N SER A 106 4.52 -22.75 -6.14
CA SER A 106 5.77 -23.51 -6.10
C SER A 106 6.98 -22.58 -5.95
N LYS A 107 8.11 -23.14 -5.51
CA LYS A 107 9.40 -22.43 -5.45
C LYS A 107 9.76 -21.76 -6.77
N SER A 108 9.65 -22.49 -7.89
CA SER A 108 9.98 -21.96 -9.22
C SER A 108 9.11 -20.76 -9.61
N THR A 109 7.83 -20.79 -9.27
CA THR A 109 6.92 -19.66 -9.50
C THR A 109 7.25 -18.49 -8.58
N LEU A 110 7.55 -18.76 -7.30
CA LEU A 110 7.97 -17.70 -6.38
C LEU A 110 9.25 -17.01 -6.86
N ASP A 111 10.26 -17.78 -7.30
CA ASP A 111 11.51 -17.25 -7.84
C ASP A 111 11.25 -16.35 -9.06
N GLU A 112 10.34 -16.75 -9.95
CA GLU A 112 9.92 -15.93 -11.10
C GLU A 112 9.24 -14.64 -10.65
N MET A 113 8.33 -14.70 -9.67
CA MET A 113 7.63 -13.53 -9.11
C MET A 113 8.57 -12.52 -8.43
N LEU A 114 9.75 -12.97 -7.96
CA LEU A 114 10.75 -12.15 -7.28
C LEU A 114 11.88 -11.69 -8.22
N SER A 115 11.83 -12.08 -9.49
CA SER A 115 12.84 -11.75 -10.51
C SER A 115 12.50 -10.49 -11.30
N ASN A 116 13.51 -9.87 -11.92
CA ASN A 116 13.35 -8.84 -12.96
C ASN A 116 12.53 -7.60 -12.55
N TYR A 117 12.78 -7.05 -11.35
CA TYR A 117 12.12 -5.80 -10.94
C TYR A 117 12.75 -4.62 -11.66
N GLU A 118 11.93 -3.86 -12.38
CA GLU A 118 12.38 -2.71 -13.16
C GLU A 118 11.85 -1.42 -12.54
N VAL A 119 12.75 -0.45 -12.39
CA VAL A 119 12.35 0.90 -11.99
C VAL A 119 11.68 1.57 -13.18
N SER A 120 10.39 1.82 -13.07
CA SER A 120 9.60 2.52 -14.09
C SER A 120 8.97 3.79 -13.49
N ASP A 121 8.88 4.82 -14.32
CA ASP A 121 8.12 6.01 -14.01
C ASP A 121 6.64 5.75 -14.34
N ASP A 122 5.80 5.84 -13.32
CA ASP A 122 4.36 5.72 -13.48
C ASP A 122 3.81 7.01 -14.11
N TYR A 123 3.41 6.94 -15.39
CA TYR A 123 2.96 8.13 -16.11
C TYR A 123 1.72 8.79 -15.47
N ILE A 124 0.85 7.99 -14.85
CA ILE A 124 -0.39 8.45 -14.24
C ILE A 124 -0.08 9.18 -12.93
N SER A 125 0.48 8.49 -11.94
CA SER A 125 0.73 9.03 -10.60
C SER A 125 2.02 9.85 -10.50
N GLY A 126 3.02 9.54 -11.32
CA GLY A 126 4.39 10.06 -11.22
C GLY A 126 5.27 9.34 -10.21
N ALA A 127 4.76 8.26 -9.62
CA ALA A 127 5.55 7.44 -8.72
C ALA A 127 6.67 6.74 -9.47
N LYS A 128 7.85 6.67 -8.85
CA LYS A 128 8.99 5.92 -9.36
C LYS A 128 9.28 4.77 -8.41
N VAL A 129 8.80 3.59 -8.75
CA VAL A 129 8.84 2.40 -7.89
C VAL A 129 9.29 1.21 -8.73
N PRO A 130 10.22 0.37 -8.24
CA PRO A 130 10.53 -0.89 -8.91
C PRO A 130 9.33 -1.83 -8.86
N ARG A 131 8.88 -2.30 -10.03
CA ARG A 131 7.71 -3.18 -10.18
C ARG A 131 8.14 -4.48 -10.85
N GLY A 132 7.51 -5.57 -10.43
CA GLY A 132 7.64 -6.90 -11.03
C GLY A 132 6.26 -7.49 -11.36
N GLN A 133 6.14 -8.80 -11.20
CA GLN A 133 4.97 -9.61 -11.56
C GLN A 133 3.84 -9.45 -10.53
N GLY A 134 3.27 -8.24 -10.45
CA GLY A 134 2.14 -7.89 -9.57
C GLY A 134 2.55 -7.31 -8.21
N LEU A 135 3.85 -7.29 -7.89
CA LEU A 135 4.38 -6.70 -6.67
C LEU A 135 5.31 -5.52 -6.96
N MET A 136 5.58 -4.75 -5.93
CA MET A 136 6.54 -3.67 -5.84
C MET A 136 7.70 -4.09 -4.94
N LEU A 137 8.90 -3.62 -5.25
CA LEU A 137 10.07 -3.75 -4.39
C LEU A 137 10.32 -2.42 -3.68
N ALA A 138 10.38 -2.45 -2.36
CA ALA A 138 10.89 -1.36 -1.54
C ALA A 138 12.23 -1.78 -0.94
N GLU A 139 13.16 -0.84 -0.88
CA GLU A 139 14.47 -1.03 -0.25
C GLU A 139 14.65 0.03 0.84
N PHE A 140 15.16 -0.38 2.00
CA PHE A 140 15.55 0.55 3.04
C PHE A 140 16.76 0.02 3.80
N LYS A 141 17.49 0.94 4.44
CA LYS A 141 18.69 0.62 5.23
C LYS A 141 18.34 0.66 6.72
N HIS A 142 18.69 -0.38 7.45
CA HIS A 142 18.52 -0.49 8.90
C HIS A 142 19.82 -0.98 9.54
N ASN A 143 20.37 -0.22 10.50
CA ASN A 143 21.64 -0.54 11.18
C ASN A 143 22.79 -0.93 10.22
N GLY A 144 22.87 -0.26 9.06
CA GLY A 144 23.88 -0.53 8.03
C GLY A 144 23.58 -1.68 7.08
N VAL A 145 22.52 -2.46 7.33
CA VAL A 145 22.07 -3.57 6.48
C VAL A 145 21.03 -3.08 5.48
N ASP A 146 21.20 -3.44 4.21
CA ASP A 146 20.22 -3.19 3.16
C ASP A 146 19.14 -4.28 3.20
N VAL A 147 17.88 -3.85 3.29
CA VAL A 147 16.71 -4.72 3.41
C VAL A 147 15.81 -4.58 2.19
N LYS A 148 15.39 -5.72 1.64
CA LYS A 148 14.50 -5.80 0.47
C LYS A 148 13.12 -6.30 0.87
N LEU A 149 12.10 -5.55 0.47
CA LEU A 149 10.70 -5.76 0.84
C LEU A 149 9.81 -5.88 -0.40
N TYR A 150 9.30 -7.08 -0.65
CA TYR A 150 8.42 -7.38 -1.77
C TYR A 150 6.97 -7.33 -1.33
N GLY A 151 6.10 -6.68 -2.10
CA GLY A 151 4.70 -6.55 -1.70
C GLY A 151 3.98 -5.45 -2.44
N HIS A 152 3.07 -4.72 -1.80
CA HIS A 152 2.36 -3.62 -2.45
C HIS A 152 2.02 -2.50 -1.48
N SER A 153 2.18 -1.25 -1.95
CA SER A 153 1.72 -0.06 -1.26
C SER A 153 0.26 0.24 -1.57
N GLY A 154 -0.51 0.61 -0.56
CA GLY A 154 -1.91 1.04 -0.72
C GLY A 154 -2.08 2.53 -0.45
N TYR A 155 -3.16 3.10 -1.01
CA TYR A 155 -3.59 4.45 -0.67
C TYR A 155 -3.83 4.58 0.84
N GLY A 156 -3.54 5.75 1.41
CA GLY A 156 -3.73 6.01 2.84
C GLY A 156 -2.65 5.43 3.75
N GLY A 157 -1.51 5.04 3.20
CA GLY A 157 -0.38 4.49 3.93
C GLY A 157 -0.47 3.00 4.22
N GLN A 158 -1.48 2.30 3.68
CA GLN A 158 -1.60 0.85 3.83
C GLN A 158 -0.43 0.14 3.16
N ASN A 159 -0.01 -1.01 3.70
CA ASN A 159 1.15 -1.72 3.18
C ASN A 159 1.07 -3.22 3.47
N ILE A 160 1.58 -4.01 2.55
CA ILE A 160 1.94 -5.41 2.77
C ILE A 160 3.32 -5.62 2.18
N ARG A 161 4.26 -6.10 2.99
CA ARG A 161 5.63 -6.40 2.58
C ARG A 161 6.10 -7.72 3.14
N THR A 162 6.93 -8.41 2.39
CA THR A 162 7.62 -9.62 2.78
C THR A 162 9.10 -9.47 2.49
N ASP A 163 9.90 -9.70 3.51
CA ASP A 163 11.34 -9.90 3.42
C ASP A 163 11.60 -11.40 3.44
N PHE A 164 11.94 -11.92 2.26
CA PHE A 164 12.24 -13.33 2.09
C PHE A 164 13.61 -13.72 2.67
N ASN A 165 14.53 -12.76 2.86
CA ASN A 165 15.85 -13.02 3.43
C ASN A 165 15.78 -13.15 4.95
N ASN A 166 14.98 -12.29 5.61
CA ASN A 166 14.83 -12.28 7.06
C ASN A 166 13.55 -12.99 7.55
N ASN A 167 12.82 -13.65 6.66
CA ASN A 167 11.62 -14.43 6.97
C ASN A 167 10.53 -13.65 7.72
N VAL A 168 10.28 -12.41 7.31
CA VAL A 168 9.28 -11.54 7.96
C VAL A 168 8.28 -10.98 6.97
N THR A 169 7.00 -11.11 7.30
CA THR A 169 5.89 -10.46 6.59
C THR A 169 5.26 -9.40 7.49
N ILE A 170 5.10 -8.19 6.95
CA ILE A 170 4.58 -7.02 7.65
C ILE A 170 3.35 -6.51 6.90
N ALA A 171 2.20 -6.50 7.56
CA ALA A 171 0.98 -5.90 7.06
C ALA A 171 0.57 -4.73 7.94
N TYR A 172 0.24 -3.60 7.31
CA TYR A 172 -0.32 -2.43 7.96
C TYR A 172 -1.57 -1.98 7.22
N MET A 173 -2.70 -1.99 7.92
CA MET A 173 -3.99 -1.53 7.41
C MET A 173 -4.61 -0.60 8.45
N SER A 174 -5.22 0.49 7.99
CA SER A 174 -5.79 1.52 8.86
C SER A 174 -7.00 2.14 8.18
N ASN A 175 -8.08 2.33 8.93
CA ASN A 175 -9.26 3.03 8.45
C ASN A 175 -9.12 4.56 8.51
N GLY A 176 -8.19 5.08 9.31
CA GLY A 176 -7.77 6.49 9.23
C GLY A 176 -6.62 6.63 8.23
N LEU A 177 -6.93 6.98 6.99
CA LEU A 177 -5.96 7.08 5.90
C LEU A 177 -4.94 8.20 6.16
N LYS A 178 -3.70 8.00 5.71
CA LYS A 178 -2.60 8.97 5.80
C LYS A 178 -2.38 9.65 4.45
N VAL A 179 -1.66 10.78 4.46
CA VAL A 179 -1.34 11.50 3.21
C VAL A 179 -0.29 10.75 2.40
N GLY A 180 0.65 10.07 3.07
CA GLY A 180 1.69 9.28 2.42
C GLY A 180 1.09 8.12 1.62
N PHE A 181 1.69 7.85 0.44
CA PHE A 181 1.39 6.69 -0.37
C PHE A 181 2.24 5.51 0.11
N GLY A 182 1.59 4.50 0.72
CA GLY A 182 2.22 3.31 1.31
C GLY A 182 3.50 3.59 2.10
N ASP A 183 4.65 3.35 1.45
CA ASP A 183 5.99 3.36 2.08
C ASP A 183 6.38 4.70 2.69
N THR A 184 5.78 5.80 2.22
CA THR A 184 6.09 7.14 2.74
C THR A 184 5.29 7.53 3.98
N ALA A 185 4.26 6.75 4.35
CA ALA A 185 3.46 7.06 5.53
C ALA A 185 4.31 6.98 6.81
N ARG A 186 4.34 8.07 7.60
CA ARG A 186 5.15 8.15 8.83
C ARG A 186 4.88 7.00 9.80
N THR A 187 3.60 6.64 9.97
CA THR A 187 3.18 5.54 10.85
C THR A 187 3.76 4.20 10.39
N TYR A 188 3.69 3.92 9.09
CA TYR A 188 4.28 2.71 8.51
C TYR A 188 5.81 2.69 8.65
N LYS A 189 6.50 3.80 8.34
CA LYS A 189 7.96 3.89 8.50
C LYS A 189 8.41 3.62 9.94
N ARG A 190 7.69 4.14 10.93
CA ARG A 190 7.99 3.88 12.35
C ARG A 190 7.76 2.42 12.72
N LEU A 191 6.64 1.83 12.28
CA LEU A 191 6.36 0.41 12.48
C LEU A 191 7.46 -0.46 11.86
N LEU A 192 7.86 -0.15 10.61
CA LEU A 192 8.90 -0.87 9.90
C LEU A 192 10.23 -0.83 10.67
N ASN A 193 10.67 0.35 11.12
CA ASN A 193 11.90 0.44 11.92
C ASN A 193 11.79 -0.37 13.21
N SER A 194 10.67 -0.27 13.95
CA SER A 194 10.49 -1.03 15.19
C SER A 194 10.46 -2.55 15.00
N VAL A 195 9.97 -3.04 13.86
CA VAL A 195 10.07 -4.47 13.53
C VAL A 195 11.53 -4.85 13.32
N TYR A 196 12.29 -4.04 12.58
CA TYR A 196 13.68 -4.35 12.28
C TYR A 196 14.66 -4.12 13.43
N ASP A 197 14.30 -3.27 14.41
CA ASP A 197 15.02 -3.19 15.68
C ASP A 197 15.05 -4.56 16.41
N VAL A 198 14.04 -5.41 16.16
CA VAL A 198 13.94 -6.78 16.73
C VAL A 198 14.54 -7.83 15.80
N VAL A 199 14.30 -7.72 14.48
CA VAL A 199 14.77 -8.70 13.49
C VAL A 199 16.28 -8.59 13.24
N LEU A 200 16.81 -7.36 13.26
CA LEU A 200 18.22 -7.02 13.03
C LEU A 200 18.74 -6.13 14.17
N PRO A 201 18.86 -6.68 15.40
CA PRO A 201 19.27 -5.90 16.56
C PRO A 201 20.68 -5.34 16.35
N SER A 202 20.88 -4.09 16.77
CA SER A 202 22.22 -3.50 16.89
C SER A 202 23.05 -4.38 17.83
N GLY A 203 24.16 -4.91 17.33
CA GLY A 203 25.12 -5.67 18.13
C GLY A 203 25.77 -4.85 19.25
#